data_AF-N9U4T8-F1
#
_entry.id   AF-N9U4T8-F1
#
_cell.length_a   1.000
_cell.length_b   1.000
_cell.length_c   1.000
_cell.angle_alpha   90.00
_cell.angle_beta   90.00
_cell.angle_gamma   90.00
#
_symmetry.space_group_name_H-M   'P 1'
#
loop_
_entity.id
_entity.type
_entity.pdbx_description
1 polymer ?
#
loop_
_entity_poly.entity_id
_entity_poly.type
_entity_poly.pdbx_seq_one_letter_code
_entity_poly.pdbx_strand_id
1 'polypeptide(L)' 'MKIHEQQMVALSQATAQPKDGLFAGRAMQVVPMASAPQPLSALLRGSIRLDQAQEMALQRLQQGEHLSLSERRIRVV' A
#
# COMPACT_ATOMS: atom_id res chain seq x y z
N MET A 1 13.24 29.32 0.32
CA MET A 1 13.74 28.10 0.98
C MET A 1 13.98 27.06 -0.10
N LYS A 2 15.25 26.66 -0.34
CA LYS A 2 15.61 25.66 -1.36
C LYS A 2 15.65 24.29 -0.70
N ILE A 3 14.74 23.39 -1.08
CA ILE A 3 14.69 22.03 -0.54
C ILE A 3 15.51 21.14 -1.48
N HIS A 4 16.62 20.60 -0.97
CA HIS A 4 17.48 19.67 -1.70
C HIS A 4 16.89 18.26 -1.60
N GLU A 5 16.53 17.68 -2.74
CA GLU A 5 16.12 16.29 -2.90
C GLU A 5 17.33 15.38 -2.79
N GLN A 6 17.70 14.99 -1.57
CA GLN A 6 18.71 13.96 -1.34
C GLN A 6 18.27 13.05 -0.20
N GLN A 7 17.41 12.07 -0.53
CA GLN A 7 17.25 10.84 0.25
C GLN A 7 16.47 9.80 -0.57
N MET A 8 16.81 9.64 -1.86
CA MET A 8 16.68 8.32 -2.50
C MET A 8 17.91 7.50 -2.09
N VAL A 9 17.73 6.19 -1.97
CA VAL A 9 18.64 5.20 -1.36
C VAL A 9 18.48 5.07 0.16
N ALA A 10 17.23 4.93 0.60
CA ALA A 10 16.93 4.29 1.87
C ALA A 10 17.28 2.80 1.77
N LEU A 11 18.46 2.46 2.30
CA LEU A 11 18.79 1.18 2.93
C LEU A 11 18.26 -0.10 2.26
N SER A 12 18.82 -0.42 1.10
CA SER A 12 18.88 -1.81 0.66
C SER A 12 19.82 -2.58 1.59
N GLN A 13 19.30 -3.64 2.20
CA GLN A 13 20.06 -4.71 2.87
C GLN A 13 20.58 -4.44 4.30
N ALA A 14 19.66 -4.29 5.25
CA ALA A 14 19.90 -4.82 6.59
C ALA A 14 19.23 -6.20 6.65
N THR A 15 20.03 -7.27 6.67
CA THR A 15 19.58 -8.61 7.04
C THR A 15 19.05 -8.55 8.47
N ALA A 16 17.73 -8.37 8.60
CA ALA A 16 17.06 -8.39 9.89
C ALA A 16 17.16 -9.81 10.46
N GLN A 17 18.16 -10.03 11.31
CA GLN A 17 18.08 -11.07 12.34
C GLN A 17 16.74 -10.90 13.06
N PRO A 18 15.92 -11.96 13.23
CA PRO A 18 14.64 -11.85 13.90
C PRO A 18 14.88 -11.40 15.33
N LYS A 19 14.56 -10.12 15.60
CA LYS A 19 14.60 -9.58 16.96
C LYS A 19 13.31 -10.00 17.64
N ASP A 20 13.40 -11.04 18.46
CA ASP A 20 12.35 -11.31 19.43
C ASP A 20 12.25 -10.13 20.39
N GLY A 21 11.07 -9.53 20.47
CA GLY A 21 10.80 -8.33 21.26
C GLY A 21 9.60 -8.53 22.19
N LEU A 22 9.46 -7.68 23.20
CA LEU A 22 8.28 -7.65 24.05
C LEU A 22 7.41 -6.45 23.67
N PHE A 23 6.12 -6.70 23.41
CA PHE A 23 5.12 -5.66 23.20
C PHE A 23 3.93 -5.89 24.11
N ALA A 24 3.60 -4.91 24.95
CA ALA A 24 2.54 -5.02 25.96
C ALA A 24 2.66 -6.30 26.83
N GLY A 25 3.89 -6.68 27.18
CA GLY A 25 4.17 -7.89 27.97
C GLY A 25 4.02 -9.21 27.22
N ARG A 26 3.78 -9.18 25.90
CA ARG A 26 3.73 -10.37 25.04
C ARG A 26 5.00 -10.48 24.22
N ALA A 27 5.55 -11.69 24.15
CA ALA A 27 6.65 -11.99 23.23
C ALA A 27 6.12 -11.88 21.79
N MET A 28 6.78 -11.05 20.98
CA MET A 28 6.56 -10.92 19.55
C MET A 28 7.79 -11.43 18.81
N GLN A 29 7.55 -12.20 17.75
CA GLN A 29 8.56 -12.64 16.81
C GLN A 29 8.39 -11.86 15.52
N VAL A 30 9.50 -11.38 14.96
CA VAL A 30 9.48 -10.78 13.62
C VAL A 30 9.31 -11.91 12.62
N VAL A 31 8.10 -12.06 12.07
CA VAL A 31 7.83 -13.00 11.00
C VAL A 31 8.27 -12.35 9.69
N PRO A 32 9.27 -12.92 8.97
CA PRO A 32 9.61 -12.43 7.65
C PRO A 32 8.38 -12.57 6.76
N MET A 33 7.96 -11.46 6.15
CA MET A 33 6.79 -11.43 5.29
C MET A 33 7.10 -12.26 4.04
N ALA A 34 6.65 -13.52 4.04
CA ALA A 34 7.05 -14.54 3.07
C ALA A 34 6.57 -14.27 1.63
N SER A 35 5.70 -13.29 1.45
CA SER A 35 5.20 -12.88 0.14
C SER A 35 4.80 -11.41 0.17
N ALA A 36 5.08 -10.69 -0.92
CA ALA A 36 4.44 -9.40 -1.17
C ALA A 36 2.91 -9.60 -1.08
N PRO A 37 2.18 -8.73 -0.38
CA PRO A 37 0.74 -8.91 -0.24
C PRO A 37 0.13 -8.80 -1.64
N GLN A 38 -0.68 -9.79 -2.02
CA GLN A 38 -1.35 -9.74 -3.31
C GLN A 38 -2.28 -8.52 -3.34
N PRO A 39 -2.27 -7.75 -4.44
CA PRO A 39 -3.12 -6.58 -4.53
C PRO A 39 -4.58 -7.01 -4.54
N LEU A 40 -5.45 -6.27 -3.85
CA LEU A 40 -6.87 -6.60 -3.69
C LEU A 40 -7.57 -6.85 -5.05
N SER A 41 -7.14 -6.19 -6.12
CA SER A 41 -7.66 -6.46 -7.48
C SER A 41 -7.42 -7.90 -7.94
N ALA A 42 -6.23 -8.44 -7.68
CA ALA A 42 -5.89 -9.79 -8.07
C ALA A 42 -6.76 -10.81 -7.31
N LEU A 43 -7.09 -10.51 -6.05
CA LEU A 43 -7.99 -11.31 -5.24
C LEU A 43 -9.45 -11.23 -5.73
N LEU A 44 -9.88 -10.06 -6.19
CA LEU A 44 -11.28 -9.81 -6.56
C LEU A 44 -11.63 -10.18 -8.01
N ARG A 45 -10.65 -10.32 -8.91
CA ARG A 45 -10.87 -10.63 -10.33
C ARG A 45 -11.69 -11.89 -10.60
N GLY A 46 -11.60 -12.90 -9.73
CA GLY A 46 -12.39 -14.14 -9.85
C GLY A 46 -13.83 -14.01 -9.33
N SER A 47 -14.10 -12.98 -8.53
CA SER A 47 -15.37 -12.83 -7.78
C SER A 47 -16.25 -11.70 -8.30
N ILE A 48 -15.68 -10.77 -9.08
CA ILE A 48 -16.36 -9.59 -9.58
C ILE A 48 -16.17 -9.49 -11.09
N ARG A 49 -17.26 -9.32 -11.83
CA ARG A 49 -17.19 -8.90 -13.23
C ARG A 49 -17.03 -7.39 -13.28
N LEU A 50 -15.84 -6.94 -13.67
CA LEU A 50 -15.55 -5.53 -13.88
C LEU A 50 -15.61 -5.21 -15.37
N ASP A 51 -16.16 -4.05 -15.70
CA ASP A 51 -16.00 -3.47 -17.03
C ASP A 51 -14.61 -2.81 -17.18
N GLN A 52 -14.28 -2.36 -18.39
CA GLN A 52 -12.99 -1.76 -18.69
C GLN A 52 -12.72 -0.48 -17.88
N ALA A 53 -13.75 0.33 -17.61
CA ALA A 53 -13.59 1.56 -16.85
C ALA A 53 -13.32 1.27 -15.37
N GLN A 54 -13.97 0.24 -14.83
CA GLN A 54 -13.79 -0.23 -13.46
C GLN A 54 -12.41 -0.89 -13.27
N GLU A 55 -11.90 -1.64 -14.24
CA GLU A 55 -10.55 -2.21 -14.19
C GLU A 55 -9.49 -1.10 -14.14
N MET A 56 -9.66 -0.05 -14.96
CA MET A 56 -8.81 1.13 -14.95
C MET A 56 -8.88 1.89 -13.62
N ALA A 57 -10.07 2.06 -13.06
CA ALA A 57 -10.25 2.71 -11.76
C ALA A 57 -9.55 1.91 -10.63
N LEU A 58 -9.63 0.59 -10.68
CA LEU A 58 -9.01 -0.29 -9.72
C LEU A 58 -7.47 -0.26 -9.80
N GLN A 59 -6.91 -0.20 -11.00
CA GLN A 59 -5.48 -0.02 -11.20
C GLN A 59 -4.98 1.32 -10.62
N ARG A 60 -5.72 2.40 -10.85
CA ARG A 60 -5.39 3.73 -10.30
C ARG A 60 -5.40 3.73 -8.77
N LEU A 61 -6.40 3.11 -8.15
CA LEU A 61 -6.45 2.95 -6.68
C LEU A 61 -5.21 2.25 -6.12
N GLN A 62 -4.67 1.26 -6.83
CA GLN A 62 -3.47 0.53 -6.39
C GLN A 62 -2.18 1.34 -6.50
N GLN A 63 -2.14 2.27 -7.43
CA GLN A 63 -1.06 3.23 -7.60
C GLN A 63 -1.18 4.41 -6.62
N GLY A 64 -2.25 4.45 -5.81
CA GLY A 64 -2.58 5.59 -4.95
C GLY A 64 -3.13 6.78 -5.73
N GLU A 65 -3.37 6.64 -7.03
CA GLU A 65 -3.96 7.66 -7.88
C GLU A 65 -5.47 7.71 -7.67
N HIS A 66 -5.91 8.71 -6.92
CA HIS A 66 -7.33 8.96 -6.68
C HIS A 66 -7.70 10.34 -7.19
N LEU A 67 -8.95 10.48 -7.66
CA LEU A 67 -9.51 11.78 -7.99
C LEU A 67 -9.51 12.66 -6.73
N SER A 68 -8.97 13.87 -6.88
CA SER A 68 -8.88 14.85 -5.79
C SER A 68 -10.29 15.24 -5.35
N LEU A 69 -10.45 15.67 -4.09
CA LEU A 69 -11.77 16.11 -3.60
C LEU A 69 -12.29 17.32 -4.39
N SER A 70 -11.40 18.18 -4.89
CA SER A 70 -11.72 19.33 -5.75
C SER A 70 -12.38 18.95 -7.08
N GLU A 71 -12.09 17.76 -7.60
CA GLU A 71 -12.68 17.25 -8.84
C GLU A 71 -14.04 16.57 -8.62
N ARG A 72 -14.44 16.38 -7.35
CA ARG A 72 -15.67 15.67 -7.01
C ARG A 72 -16.83 16.63 -6.89
N ARG A 73 -17.95 16.28 -7.52
CA ARG A 73 -19.22 16.97 -7.31
C ARG A 73 -19.86 16.50 -6.01
N ILE A 74 -19.46 17.10 -4.89
CA ILE A 74 -19.98 16.79 -3.56
C ILE A 74 -21.19 17.69 -3.27
N ARG A 75 -22.30 17.11 -2.81
CA ARG A 75 -23.44 17.86 -2.27
C ARG A 75 -23.55 17.62 -0.77
N VAL A 76 -23.82 18.68 -0.02
CA VAL A 76 -24.20 18.60 1.40
C VAL A 76 -25.73 18.47 1.42
N VAL A 77 -26.24 17.42 2.05
CA VAL A 77 -27.69 17.10 2.16
C VAL A 77 -28.11 17.22 3.61
#